data_AF-A0A016UHF0-F1
#
_entry.id   AF-A0A016UHF0-F1
#
_cell.length_a   1.000
_cell.length_b   1.000
_cell.length_c   1.000
_cell.angle_alpha   90.00
_cell.angle_beta   90.00
_cell.angle_gamma   90.00
#
_symmetry.space_group_name_H-M   'P 1'
#
loop_
_entity.id
_entity.type
_entity.pdbx_description
1 polymer ?
#
loop_
_entity_poly.entity_id
_entity_poly.type
_entity_poly.pdbx_seq_one_letter_code
_entity_poly.pdbx_strand_id
1 'polypeptide(L)'
;MKRHIQNCREQRIAELQEELRLVESGKHPKFLEKLREFQQKQADEMEMIDIMYEREKEEIERKFRLEHAAIQRELKEREDDLVQALLLEVDDRIRFIEAEVAVLDVAGPACPTFSMNKKCLRRRPHDTPTSTEKKKARTTAPAIIHLLPEHIIAEDVRLLVPAESIPSVVQHHKVSLDNGKLIYEGKTLVSANSLAHLLLYQLIFGVLNFFQAFSFPSLLLTSYIQFGRTPE
;
A
#
# COMPACT_ATOMS: atom_id res chain seq x y z
N MET A 1 -71.45 25.82 30.13
CA MET A 1 -70.48 24.70 30.07
C MET A 1 -70.37 24.08 28.67
N LYS A 2 -71.42 23.46 28.09
CA LYS A 2 -71.36 22.80 26.78
C LYS A 2 -70.89 23.69 25.61
N ARG A 3 -71.34 24.94 25.52
CA ARG A 3 -70.91 25.92 24.48
C ARG A 3 -69.44 26.30 24.57
N HIS A 4 -68.90 26.38 25.79
CA HIS A 4 -67.49 26.71 26.01
C HIS A 4 -66.58 25.55 25.58
N ILE A 5 -66.99 24.31 25.89
CA ILE A 5 -66.31 23.09 25.45
C ILE A 5 -66.33 22.98 23.92
N GLN A 6 -67.46 23.29 23.29
CA GLN A 6 -67.59 23.26 21.83
C GLN A 6 -66.66 24.29 21.15
N ASN A 7 -66.62 25.53 21.65
CA ASN A 7 -65.75 26.57 21.10
C ASN A 7 -64.26 26.21 21.25
N CYS A 8 -63.87 25.65 22.41
CA CYS A 8 -62.50 25.18 22.64
C CYS A 8 -62.11 24.04 21.68
N ARG A 9 -63.08 23.16 21.34
CA ARG A 9 -62.89 22.08 20.36
C ARG A 9 -62.71 22.61 18.94
N GLU A 10 -63.52 23.60 18.55
CA GLU A 10 -63.46 24.24 17.23
C GLU A 10 -62.13 25.00 17.04
N GLN A 11 -61.67 25.71 18.06
CA GLN A 11 -60.34 26.35 18.08
C GLN A 11 -59.22 25.32 17.88
N ARG A 12 -59.27 24.19 18.59
CA ARG A 12 -58.26 23.13 18.45
C ARG A 12 -58.22 22.51 17.06
N ILE A 13 -59.38 22.36 16.41
CA ILE A 13 -59.46 21.85 15.03
C ILE A 13 -58.83 22.86 14.06
N ALA A 14 -59.14 24.14 14.22
CA ALA A 14 -58.57 25.20 13.38
C ALA A 14 -57.04 25.29 13.51
N GLU A 15 -56.50 25.17 14.73
CA GLU A 15 -55.05 25.09 14.97
C GLU A 15 -54.41 23.93 14.21
N LEU A 16 -54.99 22.73 14.31
CA LEU A 16 -54.46 21.53 13.64
C LEU A 16 -54.56 21.60 12.12
N GLN A 17 -55.63 22.20 11.59
CA GLN A 17 -55.78 22.42 10.15
C GLN A 17 -54.73 23.38 9.61
N GLU A 18 -54.41 24.44 10.36
CA GLU A 18 -53.36 25.38 9.96
C GLU A 18 -51.96 24.73 10.07
N GLU A 19 -51.71 23.95 11.13
CA GLU A 19 -50.45 23.19 11.25
C GLU A 19 -50.28 22.20 10.09
N LEU A 20 -51.34 21.48 9.71
CA LEU A 20 -51.34 20.59 8.55
C LEU A 20 -51.06 21.35 7.25
N ARG A 21 -51.71 22.49 7.02
CA ARG A 21 -51.46 23.35 5.85
C ARG A 21 -50.02 23.83 5.78
N LEU A 22 -49.43 24.19 6.92
CA LEU A 22 -48.02 24.59 7.00
C LEU A 22 -47.07 23.42 6.70
N VAL A 23 -47.41 22.21 7.13
CA VAL A 23 -46.64 20.99 6.81
C VAL A 23 -46.74 20.66 5.33
N GLU A 24 -47.95 20.63 4.76
CA GLU A 24 -48.18 20.33 3.33
C GLU A 24 -47.50 21.36 2.41
N SER A 25 -47.46 22.63 2.83
CA SER A 25 -46.75 23.69 2.10
C SER A 25 -45.23 23.72 2.37
N GLY A 26 -44.71 22.85 3.23
CA GLY A 26 -43.28 22.79 3.59
C GLY A 26 -42.77 23.99 4.39
N LYS A 27 -43.67 24.81 4.96
CA LYS A 27 -43.35 26.05 5.68
C LYS A 27 -43.46 25.91 7.20
N HIS A 28 -43.68 24.69 7.69
CA HIS A 28 -43.80 24.43 9.11
C HIS A 28 -42.49 24.81 9.84
N PRO A 29 -42.54 25.60 10.94
CA PRO A 29 -41.35 26.16 11.57
C PRO A 29 -40.36 25.10 12.04
N LYS A 30 -40.83 23.99 12.64
CA LYS A 30 -39.97 22.87 13.06
C LYS A 30 -39.27 22.19 11.88
N PHE A 31 -39.93 22.14 10.72
CA PHE A 31 -39.34 21.56 9.52
C PHE A 31 -38.23 22.47 8.99
N LEU A 32 -38.49 23.79 8.91
CA LEU A 32 -37.50 24.77 8.46
C LEU A 32 -36.29 24.86 9.39
N GLU A 33 -36.50 24.74 10.69
CA GLU A 33 -35.42 24.64 11.68
C GLU A 33 -34.54 23.42 11.41
N LYS A 34 -35.15 22.23 11.23
CA LYS A 34 -34.40 21.01 10.89
C LYS A 34 -33.69 21.10 9.55
N LEU A 35 -34.32 21.70 8.55
CA LEU A 35 -33.70 21.93 7.25
C LEU A 35 -32.44 22.79 7.38
N ARG A 36 -32.50 23.86 8.17
CA ARG A 36 -31.35 24.74 8.43
C ARG A 36 -30.23 24.00 9.18
N GLU A 37 -30.58 23.18 10.18
CA GLU A 37 -29.60 22.33 10.86
C GLU A 37 -28.90 21.38 9.88
N PHE A 38 -29.64 20.74 8.97
CA PHE A 38 -29.05 19.83 7.97
C PHE A 38 -28.17 20.58 6.97
N GLN A 39 -28.60 21.74 6.49
CA GLN A 39 -27.81 22.58 5.59
C GLN A 39 -26.52 23.05 6.25
N GLN A 40 -26.57 23.43 7.53
CA GLN A 40 -25.37 23.80 8.28
C GLN A 40 -24.41 22.61 8.40
N LYS A 41 -24.91 21.44 8.82
CA LYS A 41 -24.07 20.23 8.91
C LYS A 41 -23.43 19.86 7.58
N GLN A 42 -24.17 19.96 6.49
CA GLN A 42 -23.63 19.70 5.16
C GLN A 42 -22.52 20.69 4.79
N ALA A 43 -22.69 21.97 5.11
CA ALA A 43 -21.66 22.98 4.87
C ALA A 43 -20.40 22.71 5.71
N ASP A 44 -20.58 22.39 7.00
CA ASP A 44 -19.48 22.05 7.91
C ASP A 44 -18.74 20.78 7.45
N GLU A 45 -19.47 19.76 6.98
CA GLU A 45 -18.88 18.54 6.42
C GLU A 45 -18.07 18.82 5.15
N MET A 46 -18.57 19.68 4.26
CA MET A 46 -17.84 20.07 3.06
C MET A 46 -16.55 20.82 3.40
N GLU A 47 -16.62 21.79 4.31
CA GLU A 47 -15.45 22.52 4.78
C GLU A 47 -14.42 21.59 5.43
N MET A 48 -14.88 20.62 6.24
CA MET A 48 -14.00 19.62 6.82
C MET A 48 -13.30 18.78 5.76
N ILE A 49 -14.01 18.36 4.70
CA ILE A 49 -13.42 17.60 3.59
C ILE A 49 -12.31 18.41 2.91
N ASP A 50 -12.56 19.69 2.62
CA ASP A 50 -11.57 20.56 1.97
C ASP A 50 -10.32 20.73 2.84
N ILE A 51 -10.49 20.96 4.15
CA ILE A 51 -9.38 21.07 5.11
C ILE A 51 -8.59 19.76 5.18
N MET A 52 -9.27 18.61 5.24
CA MET A 52 -8.61 17.31 5.29
C MET A 52 -7.85 17.02 4.00
N TYR A 53 -8.42 17.35 2.85
CA TYR A 53 -7.79 17.17 1.56
C TYR A 53 -6.48 17.97 1.46
N GLU A 54 -6.52 19.26 1.79
CA GLU A 54 -5.32 20.10 1.68
C GLU A 54 -4.23 19.65 2.67
N ARG A 55 -4.61 19.27 3.91
CA ARG A 55 -3.67 18.72 4.89
C ARG A 55 -3.01 17.43 4.41
N GLU A 56 -3.79 16.50 3.87
CA GLU A 56 -3.26 15.23 3.38
C GLU A 56 -2.33 15.44 2.19
N LYS A 57 -2.71 16.34 1.27
CA LYS A 57 -1.87 16.75 0.14
C LYS A 57 -0.53 17.35 0.61
N GLU A 58 -0.55 18.29 1.55
CA GLU A 58 0.66 18.87 2.14
C GLU A 58 1.56 17.82 2.79
N GLU A 59 0.96 16.86 3.51
CA GLU A 59 1.67 15.79 4.20
C GLU A 59 2.32 14.81 3.20
N ILE A 60 1.62 14.45 2.13
CA ILE A 60 2.16 13.64 1.04
C ILE A 60 3.35 14.34 0.39
N GLU A 61 3.20 15.62 0.04
CA GLU A 61 4.29 16.39 -0.56
C GLU A 61 5.50 16.52 0.37
N ARG A 62 5.26 16.73 1.67
CA ARG A 62 6.31 16.79 2.69
C ARG A 62 7.05 15.46 2.79
N LYS A 63 6.33 14.34 2.86
CA LYS A 63 6.92 12.99 2.88
C LYS A 63 7.75 12.73 1.63
N PHE A 64 7.21 13.04 0.46
CA PHE A 64 7.90 12.90 -0.81
C PHE A 64 9.23 13.68 -0.82
N ARG A 65 9.23 14.95 -0.40
CA ARG A 65 10.46 15.76 -0.35
C ARG A 65 11.51 15.16 0.59
N LEU A 66 11.09 14.68 1.76
CA LEU A 66 12.01 14.08 2.73
C LEU A 66 12.59 12.76 2.25
N GLU A 67 11.76 11.90 1.68
CA GLU A 67 12.17 10.61 1.15
C GLU A 67 13.09 10.79 -0.06
N HIS A 68 12.76 11.69 -0.98
CA HIS A 68 13.62 12.03 -2.12
C HIS A 68 14.99 12.54 -1.65
N ALA A 69 15.03 13.45 -0.66
CA ALA A 69 16.28 13.93 -0.10
C ALA A 69 17.09 12.85 0.63
N ALA A 70 16.41 11.91 1.30
CA ALA A 70 17.05 10.77 1.95
C ALA A 70 17.67 9.81 0.92
N ILE A 71 16.94 9.47 -0.14
CA ILE A 71 17.43 8.62 -1.24
C ILE A 71 18.63 9.27 -1.93
N GLN A 72 18.58 10.58 -2.22
CA GLN A 72 19.71 11.29 -2.82
C GLN A 72 20.96 11.26 -1.92
N ARG A 73 20.77 11.37 -0.60
CA ARG A 73 21.88 11.29 0.36
C ARG A 73 22.46 9.88 0.41
N GLU A 74 21.60 8.86 0.50
CA GLU A 74 22.02 7.45 0.52
C GLU A 74 22.75 7.06 -0.77
N LEU A 75 22.27 7.52 -1.93
CA LEU A 75 22.93 7.27 -3.21
C LEU A 75 24.35 7.85 -3.20
N LYS A 76 24.50 9.10 -2.78
CA LYS A 76 25.81 9.75 -2.71
C LYS A 76 26.75 9.04 -1.73
N GLU A 77 26.26 8.67 -0.56
CA GLU A 77 27.05 7.91 0.43
C GLU A 77 27.53 6.58 -0.15
N ARG A 78 26.67 5.85 -0.87
CA ARG A 78 27.02 4.60 -1.55
C ARG A 78 28.04 4.79 -2.67
N GLU A 79 27.94 5.89 -3.42
CA GLU A 79 28.93 6.25 -4.44
C GLU A 79 30.30 6.52 -3.81
N ASP A 80 30.32 7.31 -2.73
CA ASP A 80 31.54 7.66 -1.99
C ASP A 80 32.18 6.39 -1.37
N ASP A 81 31.39 5.52 -0.75
CA ASP A 81 31.83 4.24 -0.20
C ASP A 81 32.42 3.32 -1.27
N LEU A 82 31.77 3.24 -2.44
CA LEU A 82 32.25 2.42 -3.55
C LEU A 82 33.59 2.93 -4.08
N VAL A 83 33.73 4.25 -4.23
CA VAL A 83 35.01 4.86 -4.65
C VAL A 83 36.11 4.54 -3.64
N GLN A 84 35.84 4.67 -2.34
CA GLN A 84 36.82 4.32 -1.30
C GLN A 84 37.19 2.83 -1.34
N ALA A 85 36.23 1.94 -1.51
CA ALA A 85 36.47 0.50 -1.60
C ALA A 85 37.36 0.15 -2.82
N LEU A 86 37.11 0.77 -3.98
CA LEU A 86 37.92 0.54 -5.18
C LEU A 86 39.35 1.09 -5.03
N LEU A 87 39.52 2.24 -4.38
CA LEU A 87 40.85 2.79 -4.09
C LEU A 87 41.64 1.85 -3.17
N LEU A 88 40.99 1.33 -2.12
CA LEU A 88 41.61 0.35 -1.23
C LEU A 88 42.02 -0.93 -1.95
N GLU A 89 41.18 -1.44 -2.87
CA GLU A 89 41.51 -2.62 -3.68
C GLU A 89 42.73 -2.38 -4.58
N VAL A 90 42.84 -1.18 -5.16
CA VAL A 90 44.02 -0.78 -5.96
C VAL A 90 45.27 -0.72 -5.09
N ASP A 91 45.20 -0.09 -3.91
CA ASP A 91 46.33 -0.01 -2.98
C ASP A 91 46.75 -1.41 -2.49
N ASP A 92 45.80 -2.28 -2.19
CA ASP A 92 46.05 -3.68 -1.84
C ASP A 92 46.74 -4.42 -2.98
N ARG A 93 46.33 -4.17 -4.22
CA ARG A 93 46.95 -4.79 -5.40
C ARG A 93 48.37 -4.29 -5.63
N ILE A 94 48.63 -3.01 -5.42
CA ILE A 94 49.98 -2.42 -5.47
C ILE A 94 50.86 -3.10 -4.41
N ARG A 95 50.43 -3.13 -3.14
CA ARG A 95 51.17 -3.77 -2.04
C ARG A 95 51.44 -5.25 -2.32
N PHE A 96 50.47 -5.96 -2.89
CA PHE A 96 50.63 -7.36 -3.27
C PHE A 96 51.71 -7.53 -4.34
N ILE A 97 51.70 -6.70 -5.39
CA ILE A 97 52.72 -6.75 -6.45
C ILE A 97 54.10 -6.41 -5.89
N GLU A 98 54.21 -5.37 -5.05
CA GLU A 98 55.47 -4.99 -4.40
C GLU A 98 56.03 -6.13 -3.54
N ALA A 99 55.17 -6.84 -2.81
CA ALA A 99 55.56 -8.02 -2.04
C ALA A 99 56.03 -9.17 -2.95
N GLU A 100 55.32 -9.46 -4.04
CA GLU A 100 55.75 -10.48 -5.02
C GLU A 100 57.09 -10.14 -5.67
N VAL A 101 57.31 -8.88 -6.03
CA VAL A 101 58.59 -8.40 -6.60
C VAL A 101 59.71 -8.54 -5.58
N ALA A 102 59.51 -8.12 -4.34
CA ALA A 102 60.51 -8.26 -3.28
C ALA A 102 60.91 -9.74 -3.05
N VAL A 103 59.96 -10.67 -3.14
CA VAL A 103 60.24 -12.11 -3.06
C VAL A 103 61.08 -12.59 -4.26
N LEU A 104 60.77 -12.14 -5.49
CA LEU A 104 61.54 -12.50 -6.68
C LEU A 104 62.97 -11.95 -6.65
N ASP A 105 63.15 -10.71 -6.21
CA ASP A 105 64.47 -10.07 -6.10
C ASP A 105 65.38 -10.79 -5.09
N VAL A 106 64.80 -11.27 -3.98
CA VAL A 106 65.54 -12.05 -2.96
C VAL A 106 65.83 -13.48 -3.44
N ALA A 107 64.97 -14.07 -4.27
CA ALA A 107 65.15 -15.44 -4.77
C ALA A 107 66.25 -15.55 -5.85
N GLY A 108 66.64 -14.45 -6.50
CA GLY A 108 67.63 -14.42 -7.58
C GLY A 108 67.25 -15.30 -8.79
N PRO A 109 68.07 -15.37 -9.85
CA PRO A 109 67.75 -16.12 -11.08
C PRO A 109 67.76 -17.65 -10.89
N ALA A 110 67.84 -18.16 -9.66
CA ALA A 110 67.88 -19.57 -9.32
C ALA A 110 66.50 -20.21 -9.08
N CYS A 111 65.42 -19.43 -9.04
CA CYS A 111 64.08 -19.99 -9.04
C CYS A 111 63.67 -20.33 -10.49
N PRO A 112 63.43 -21.61 -10.84
CA PRO A 112 62.97 -21.94 -12.17
C PRO A 112 61.60 -21.28 -12.34
N THR A 113 61.50 -20.29 -13.23
CA THR A 113 60.21 -19.82 -13.77
C THR A 113 59.40 -21.08 -14.05
N PHE A 114 58.38 -21.35 -13.22
CA PHE A 114 57.48 -22.45 -13.47
C PHE A 114 57.05 -22.28 -14.92
N SER A 115 57.44 -23.23 -15.76
CA SER A 115 56.99 -23.32 -17.13
C SER A 115 55.49 -23.12 -17.08
N MET A 116 55.04 -21.95 -17.53
CA MET A 116 53.65 -21.62 -17.69
C MET A 116 53.08 -22.74 -18.55
N ASN A 117 52.44 -23.70 -17.90
CA ASN A 117 51.81 -24.83 -18.57
C ASN A 117 50.87 -24.20 -19.59
N LYS A 118 51.23 -24.27 -20.87
CA LYS A 118 50.40 -23.81 -22.00
C LYS A 118 49.21 -24.77 -22.13
N LYS A 119 48.33 -24.77 -21.13
CA LYS A 119 47.05 -25.44 -21.19
C LYS A 119 46.13 -24.53 -21.99
N CYS A 120 46.24 -24.71 -23.30
CA CYS A 120 45.24 -24.46 -24.34
C CYS A 120 44.40 -23.19 -24.16
N LEU A 121 44.63 -22.20 -25.03
CA LEU A 121 43.67 -21.14 -25.34
C LEU A 121 42.27 -21.76 -25.42
N ARG A 122 41.38 -21.45 -24.46
CA ARG A 122 39.98 -21.87 -24.53
C ARG A 122 39.40 -21.30 -25.83
N ARG A 123 39.01 -22.20 -26.73
CA ARG A 123 38.49 -21.89 -28.06
C ARG A 123 37.29 -20.95 -27.93
N ARG A 124 37.18 -19.96 -28.83
CA ARG A 124 36.05 -19.02 -28.88
C ARG A 124 34.74 -19.79 -29.09
N PRO A 125 33.59 -19.29 -28.61
CA PRO A 125 32.30 -19.99 -28.70
C PRO A 125 31.77 -20.37 -30.10
N HIS A 126 32.52 -20.10 -31.19
CA HIS A 126 32.01 -20.23 -32.56
C HIS A 126 32.66 -21.34 -33.42
N ASP A 127 33.58 -22.13 -32.88
CA ASP A 127 34.08 -23.29 -33.62
C ASP A 127 33.22 -24.52 -33.31
N THR A 128 32.29 -24.85 -34.22
CA THR A 128 31.52 -26.09 -34.19
C THR A 128 32.37 -27.27 -34.65
N PRO A 129 32.60 -28.32 -33.83
CA PRO A 129 33.09 -29.59 -34.34
C PRO A 129 31.91 -30.46 -34.78
N THR A 130 32.01 -30.91 -36.02
CA THR A 130 31.17 -31.90 -36.68
C THR A 130 31.02 -33.19 -35.88
N SER A 131 29.78 -33.68 -35.88
CA SER A 131 29.26 -34.89 -35.24
C SER A 131 30.12 -36.14 -35.44
N THR A 132 30.43 -36.81 -34.33
CA THR A 132 30.54 -38.28 -34.30
C THR A 132 29.94 -38.81 -33.00
N GLU A 133 28.95 -39.68 -33.15
CA GLU A 133 28.24 -40.42 -32.10
C GLU A 133 29.19 -41.10 -31.10
N LYS A 134 29.08 -40.71 -29.83
CA LYS A 134 29.30 -41.60 -28.70
C LYS A 134 28.25 -41.31 -27.64
N LYS A 135 27.40 -42.30 -27.37
CA LYS A 135 26.45 -42.36 -26.26
C LYS A 135 27.12 -41.85 -24.98
N LYS A 136 26.85 -40.60 -24.60
CA LYS A 136 27.31 -40.02 -23.33
C LYS A 136 26.16 -40.06 -22.33
N ALA A 137 26.47 -40.65 -21.18
CA ALA A 137 25.64 -40.73 -20.01
C ALA A 137 24.90 -39.42 -19.76
N ARG A 138 23.61 -39.54 -19.42
CA ARG A 138 22.73 -38.45 -19.02
C ARG A 138 23.47 -37.62 -17.97
N THR A 139 23.93 -36.44 -18.37
CA THR A 139 24.66 -35.52 -17.51
C THR A 139 23.69 -35.12 -16.41
N THR A 140 23.95 -35.58 -15.19
CA THR A 140 23.16 -35.19 -14.01
C THR A 140 23.20 -33.67 -13.96
N ALA A 141 22.03 -33.04 -14.01
CA ALA A 141 21.92 -31.59 -13.94
C ALA A 141 22.68 -31.09 -12.69
N PRO A 142 23.42 -29.97 -12.80
CA PRO A 142 24.13 -29.43 -11.65
C PRO A 142 23.13 -29.21 -10.50
N ALA A 143 23.54 -29.58 -9.29
CA ALA A 143 22.71 -29.40 -8.11
C ALA A 143 22.35 -27.92 -7.98
N ILE A 144 21.06 -27.62 -7.92
CA ILE A 144 20.56 -26.27 -7.68
C ILE A 144 20.95 -25.92 -6.25
N ILE A 145 21.88 -24.98 -6.10
CA ILE A 145 22.25 -24.44 -4.79
C ILE A 145 21.22 -23.36 -4.47
N HIS A 146 20.28 -23.69 -3.59
CA HIS A 146 19.29 -22.74 -3.10
C HIS A 146 19.99 -21.70 -2.21
N LEU A 147 19.94 -20.43 -2.60
CA LEU A 147 20.46 -19.32 -1.78
C LEU A 147 19.62 -19.08 -0.52
N LEU A 148 18.39 -19.62 -0.50
CA LEU A 148 17.43 -19.48 0.58
C LEU A 148 17.10 -20.86 1.18
N PRO A 149 16.88 -20.95 2.50
CA PRO A 149 16.39 -22.17 3.13
C PRO A 149 15.02 -22.61 2.56
N GLU A 150 14.78 -23.92 2.53
CA GLU A 150 13.57 -24.54 1.95
C GLU A 150 12.25 -23.96 2.48
N HIS A 151 12.22 -23.54 3.76
CA HIS A 151 11.01 -22.97 4.37
C HIS A 151 10.63 -21.58 3.82
N ILE A 152 11.61 -20.79 3.38
CA ILE A 152 11.38 -19.48 2.77
C ILE A 152 10.88 -19.66 1.33
N ILE A 153 11.50 -20.56 0.58
CA ILE A 153 11.10 -20.89 -0.80
C ILE A 153 9.66 -21.43 -0.82
N ALA A 154 9.30 -22.29 0.13
CA ALA A 154 7.97 -22.85 0.24
C ALA A 154 6.89 -21.80 0.56
N GLU A 155 7.24 -20.76 1.33
CA GLU A 155 6.33 -19.65 1.62
C GLU A 155 6.12 -18.75 0.39
N ASP A 156 7.19 -18.39 -0.31
CA ASP A 156 7.11 -17.57 -1.53
C ASP A 156 6.31 -18.26 -2.63
N VAL A 157 6.53 -19.57 -2.85
CA VAL A 157 5.76 -20.35 -3.83
C VAL A 157 4.28 -20.39 -3.47
N ARG A 158 3.96 -20.42 -2.17
CA ARG A 158 2.58 -20.34 -1.67
C ARG A 158 1.91 -19.01 -2.01
N LEU A 159 2.66 -17.92 -2.04
CA LEU A 159 2.18 -16.58 -2.42
C LEU A 159 1.99 -16.43 -3.94
N LEU A 160 2.68 -17.25 -4.74
CA LEU A 160 2.57 -17.27 -6.20
C LEU A 160 1.43 -18.14 -6.73
N VAL A 161 0.87 -19.04 -5.90
CA VAL A 161 -0.39 -19.72 -6.23
C VAL A 161 -1.48 -18.64 -6.32
N PRO A 162 -2.19 -18.48 -7.44
CA PRO A 162 -3.25 -17.49 -7.56
C PRO A 162 -4.33 -17.77 -6.52
N ALA A 163 -4.25 -17.10 -5.38
CA ALA A 163 -5.30 -17.08 -4.40
C ALA A 163 -6.34 -16.08 -4.90
N GLU A 164 -7.47 -16.60 -5.37
CA GLU A 164 -8.74 -15.91 -5.18
C GLU A 164 -8.77 -15.44 -3.71
N SER A 165 -8.64 -14.13 -3.52
CA SER A 165 -9.07 -13.35 -2.35
C SER A 165 -8.13 -13.16 -1.11
N ILE A 166 -7.57 -11.93 -1.02
CA ILE A 166 -7.44 -11.02 0.18
C ILE A 166 -6.15 -11.20 1.07
N PRO A 167 -5.69 -10.18 1.86
CA PRO A 167 -4.88 -9.01 1.53
C PRO A 167 -3.54 -8.92 2.34
N SER A 168 -2.65 -8.01 1.94
CA SER A 168 -1.34 -7.75 2.55
C SER A 168 -1.42 -6.99 3.89
N VAL A 169 -0.81 -7.55 4.96
CA VAL A 169 -0.21 -6.80 6.09
C VAL A 169 0.98 -7.62 6.61
N VAL A 170 2.22 -7.19 6.35
CA VAL A 170 3.44 -7.79 6.94
C VAL A 170 3.97 -6.84 8.02
N GLN A 171 3.89 -7.24 9.29
CA GLN A 171 4.48 -6.55 10.45
C GLN A 171 5.72 -7.29 10.93
N HIS A 172 6.89 -6.66 10.89
CA HIS A 172 8.12 -7.19 11.48
C HIS A 172 8.07 -7.12 13.02
N HIS A 173 7.92 -8.26 13.68
CA HIS A 173 8.06 -8.40 15.15
C HIS A 173 9.48 -8.86 15.50
N LYS A 174 10.15 -8.20 16.45
CA LYS A 174 11.44 -8.67 16.98
C LYS A 174 11.17 -9.73 18.04
N VAL A 175 11.51 -10.98 17.73
CA VAL A 175 11.35 -12.14 18.62
C VAL A 175 12.71 -12.49 19.23
N SER A 176 12.77 -12.61 20.55
CA SER A 176 13.96 -13.07 21.28
C SER A 176 13.64 -14.28 22.15
N LEU A 177 14.60 -15.21 22.23
CA LEU A 177 14.52 -16.44 23.01
C LEU A 177 15.26 -16.24 24.34
N ASP A 178 14.55 -16.39 25.45
CA ASP A 178 15.16 -16.49 26.78
C ASP A 178 14.64 -17.74 27.50
N ASN A 179 15.56 -18.57 28.01
CA ASN A 179 15.29 -19.82 28.74
C ASN A 179 14.23 -20.75 28.12
N GLY A 180 14.25 -20.89 26.79
CA GLY A 180 13.36 -21.80 26.06
C GLY A 180 11.89 -21.35 26.03
N LYS A 181 11.58 -20.13 26.48
CA LYS A 181 10.24 -19.54 26.41
C LYS A 181 10.28 -18.35 25.46
N LEU A 182 9.39 -18.36 24.47
CA LEU A 182 9.23 -17.23 23.54
C LEU A 182 8.65 -16.04 24.32
N ILE A 183 9.43 -14.97 24.42
CA ILE A 183 8.98 -13.71 25.02
C ILE A 183 8.69 -12.72 23.91
N TYR A 184 7.43 -12.29 23.84
CA TYR A 184 6.98 -11.23 22.96
C TYR A 184 7.10 -9.89 23.70
N GLU A 185 8.15 -9.12 23.42
CA GLU A 185 8.23 -7.74 23.90
C GLU A 185 7.36 -6.84 23.01
N GLY A 186 6.09 -6.72 23.37
CA GLY A 186 5.18 -5.76 22.77
C GLY A 186 5.38 -4.36 23.35
N LYS A 187 6.18 -3.52 22.70
CA LYS A 187 5.91 -2.07 22.75
C LYS A 187 4.80 -1.79 21.74
N THR A 188 3.57 -1.72 22.24
CA THR A 188 2.44 -1.22 21.49
C THR A 188 2.62 0.28 21.25
N LEU A 189 3.33 0.65 20.18
CA LEU A 189 2.97 1.88 19.49
C LEU A 189 1.73 1.57 18.67
N VAL A 190 0.58 1.64 19.34
CA VAL A 190 -0.67 1.95 18.67
C VAL A 190 -0.47 3.33 18.07
N SER A 191 -0.04 3.37 16.81
CA SER A 191 -0.24 4.56 15.99
C SER A 191 -1.74 4.84 16.03
N ALA A 192 -2.10 5.99 16.57
CA ALA A 192 -3.47 6.47 16.84
C ALA A 192 -4.35 6.62 15.57
N ASN A 193 -3.92 6.09 14.43
CA ASN A 193 -4.54 6.29 13.13
C ASN A 193 -5.26 5.04 12.58
N SER A 194 -5.21 3.87 13.24
CA SER A 194 -5.93 2.69 12.73
C SER A 194 -7.45 2.83 12.89
N LEU A 195 -7.90 3.45 14.00
CA LEU A 195 -9.30 3.82 14.18
C LEU A 195 -9.74 4.86 13.16
N ALA A 196 -8.90 5.85 12.86
CA ALA A 196 -9.21 6.86 11.83
C ALA A 196 -9.36 6.23 10.44
N HIS A 197 -8.48 5.28 10.07
CA HIS A 197 -8.57 4.59 8.78
C HIS A 197 -9.77 3.64 8.70
N LEU A 198 -10.11 2.96 9.81
CA LEU A 198 -11.32 2.12 9.90
C LEU A 198 -12.60 2.97 9.89
N LEU A 199 -12.61 4.12 10.56
CA LEU A 199 -13.73 5.06 10.55
C LEU A 199 -13.89 5.73 9.18
N LEU A 200 -12.80 6.06 8.50
CA LEU A 200 -12.82 6.58 7.12
C LEU A 200 -13.42 5.56 6.16
N TYR A 201 -13.00 4.29 6.25
CA TYR A 201 -13.56 3.22 5.44
C TYR A 201 -15.04 2.97 5.76
N GLN A 202 -15.45 2.98 7.03
CA GLN A 202 -16.86 2.83 7.43
C GLN A 202 -17.72 4.05 7.04
N LEU A 203 -17.16 5.27 7.05
CA LEU A 203 -17.83 6.49 6.60
C LEU A 203 -18.01 6.47 5.07
N ILE A 204 -16.97 6.12 4.32
CA ILE A 204 -17.03 6.02 2.85
C ILE A 204 -18.01 4.93 2.43
N PHE A 205 -17.96 3.73 3.03
CA PHE A 205 -18.92 2.66 2.74
C PHE A 205 -20.34 3.03 3.19
N GLY A 206 -20.49 3.71 4.32
CA GLY A 206 -21.77 4.18 4.83
C GLY A 206 -22.43 5.23 3.93
N VAL A 207 -21.68 6.21 3.44
CA VAL A 207 -22.16 7.25 2.51
C VAL A 207 -22.51 6.65 1.15
N LEU A 208 -21.72 5.69 0.65
CA LEU A 208 -22.02 4.99 -0.61
C LEU A 208 -23.29 4.13 -0.50
N ASN A 209 -23.46 3.40 0.60
CA ASN A 209 -24.67 2.61 0.85
C ASN A 209 -25.90 3.49 1.14
N PHE A 210 -25.73 4.66 1.77
CA PHE A 210 -26.81 5.64 1.98
C PHE A 210 -27.29 6.26 0.66
N PHE A 211 -26.36 6.60 -0.25
CA PHE A 211 -26.70 7.07 -1.59
C PHE A 211 -27.36 5.98 -2.45
N GLN A 212 -26.93 4.72 -2.32
CA GLN A 212 -27.52 3.60 -3.05
C GLN A 212 -28.91 3.22 -2.50
N ALA A 213 -29.17 3.45 -1.20
CA ALA A 213 -30.48 3.25 -0.57
C ALA A 213 -31.48 4.40 -0.85
N PHE A 214 -31.01 5.63 -1.11
CA PHE A 214 -31.88 6.77 -1.44
C PHE A 214 -32.10 6.98 -2.94
N SER A 215 -31.27 6.40 -3.81
CA SER A 215 -31.38 6.57 -5.28
C SER A 215 -32.29 5.56 -5.98
N PHE A 216 -32.87 4.57 -5.29
CA PHE A 216 -33.81 3.60 -5.88
C PHE A 216 -34.98 3.33 -4.93
N PRO A 217 -36.01 4.21 -4.91
CA PRO A 217 -37.32 3.76 -5.42
C PRO A 217 -38.20 4.86 -6.06
N SER A 218 -37.64 5.83 -6.79
CA SER A 218 -38.46 6.88 -7.45
C SER A 218 -38.71 6.67 -8.95
N LEU A 219 -38.03 5.71 -9.60
CA LEU A 219 -38.19 5.44 -11.03
C LEU A 219 -39.29 4.42 -11.39
N LEU A 220 -40.10 3.98 -10.42
CA LEU A 220 -41.31 3.17 -10.70
C LEU A 220 -42.64 3.89 -10.42
N LEU A 221 -42.63 5.11 -9.87
CA LEU A 221 -43.87 5.86 -9.62
C LEU A 221 -44.15 6.99 -10.64
N THR A 222 -43.12 7.46 -11.36
CA THR A 222 -43.28 8.50 -12.38
C THR A 222 -43.84 7.97 -13.71
N SER A 223 -43.83 6.66 -13.94
CA SER A 223 -44.48 6.03 -15.10
C SER A 223 -45.98 5.72 -14.88
N TYR A 224 -46.51 5.87 -13.65
CA TYR A 224 -47.92 5.54 -13.35
C TYR A 224 -48.87 6.75 -13.36
N ILE A 225 -48.37 7.99 -13.34
CA ILE A 225 -49.23 9.21 -13.33
C ILE A 225 -49.43 9.81 -14.74
N GLN A 226 -48.66 9.39 -15.75
CA GLN A 226 -48.77 9.94 -17.11
C GLN A 226 -49.81 9.22 -18.01
N PHE A 227 -50.46 8.13 -17.56
CA PHE A 227 -51.37 7.32 -18.38
C PHE A 227 -52.88 7.53 -18.09
N GLY A 228 -53.24 8.66 -17.46
CA GLY A 228 -54.60 8.92 -16.95
C GLY A 228 -55.32 10.15 -17.53
N ARG A 229 -54.94 10.67 -18.70
CA ARG A 229 -55.71 11.73 -19.39
C ARG A 229 -55.86 11.42 -20.88
N THR A 230 -56.94 10.74 -21.21
CA THR A 230 -57.55 10.74 -22.55
C THR A 230 -58.26 12.08 -22.80
N PRO A 231 -58.21 12.62 -24.02
CA PRO A 231 -59.28 13.45 -24.55
C PRO A 231 -59.97 12.73 -25.72
N GLU A 232 -61.22 12.31 -25.50
CA GLU A 232 -62.35 12.40 -26.46
C GLU A 232 -63.64 12.47 -25.66
#